data_AF-A0A2H5XAX8-F1
#
_entry.id   AF-A0A2H5XAX8-F1
#
_cell.length_a   1.000
_cell.length_b   1.000
_cell.length_c   1.000
_cell.angle_alpha   90.00
_cell.angle_beta   90.00
_cell.angle_gamma   90.00
#
_symmetry.space_group_name_H-M   'P 1'
#
loop_
_entity.id
_entity.type
_entity.pdbx_description
1 polymer ?
#
loop_
_entity_poly.entity_id
_entity_poly.type
_entity_poly.pdbx_seq_one_letter_code
_entity_poly.pdbx_strand_id
1 'polypeptide(L)'
;MQTHTPHDAVVATHDIGAIGFFSRRYIFGTQALIHADVARRLPTLWEDAEAMLTELRRHKVAYLVVNDAWRLVVERPELFERLHGAPGWNLDDKVRFCVFRLHRERRGHEAGR
;
A
#
# COMPACT_ATOMS: atom_id res chain seq x y z
N MET A 1 -0.24 1.40 -16.06
CA MET A 1 0.01 2.04 -14.74
C MET A 1 1.18 3.02 -14.71
N GLN A 2 2.18 2.94 -15.61
CA GLN A 2 3.27 3.94 -15.70
C GLN A 2 2.78 5.39 -15.90
N THR A 3 1.56 5.59 -16.41
CA THR A 3 1.00 6.89 -16.79
C THR A 3 0.40 7.72 -15.65
N HIS A 4 0.14 7.15 -14.46
CA HIS A 4 -0.60 7.85 -13.38
C HIS A 4 0.12 7.88 -12.03
N THR A 5 1.34 7.36 -11.94
CA THR A 5 2.13 7.32 -10.69
C THR A 5 3.52 7.88 -10.97
N PRO A 6 4.00 8.88 -10.21
CA PRO A 6 5.32 9.49 -10.40
C PRO A 6 6.45 8.46 -10.41
N HIS A 7 7.53 8.74 -11.15
CA HIS A 7 8.65 7.81 -11.33
C HIS A 7 9.48 7.61 -10.04
N ASP A 8 9.49 8.62 -9.18
CA ASP A 8 10.20 8.67 -7.90
C ASP A 8 9.35 8.15 -6.72
N ALA A 9 8.11 7.73 -6.97
CA ALA A 9 7.23 7.25 -5.92
C ALA A 9 7.67 5.89 -5.36
N VAL A 10 7.70 5.79 -4.03
CA VAL A 10 7.85 4.51 -3.32
C VAL A 10 6.49 3.79 -3.32
N VAL A 11 6.50 2.55 -3.82
CA VAL A 11 5.31 1.69 -3.90
C VAL A 11 5.43 0.55 -2.90
N ALA A 12 4.40 0.35 -2.07
CA ALA A 12 4.31 -0.80 -1.20
C ALA A 12 3.48 -1.92 -1.83
N THR A 13 3.85 -3.18 -1.60
CA THR A 13 3.03 -4.31 -2.00
C THR A 13 3.13 -5.51 -1.07
N HIS A 14 2.03 -6.26 -0.99
CA HIS A 14 1.95 -7.49 -0.21
C HIS A 14 2.40 -8.75 -0.97
N ASP A 15 2.36 -8.75 -2.31
CA ASP A 15 2.56 -9.97 -3.11
C ASP A 15 3.74 -9.83 -4.08
N ILE A 16 4.51 -10.93 -4.22
CA ILE A 16 5.61 -11.06 -5.18
C ILE A 16 5.12 -10.85 -6.62
N GLY A 17 3.88 -11.21 -6.95
CA GLY A 17 3.29 -10.97 -8.28
C GLY A 17 3.22 -9.50 -8.67
N ALA A 18 3.07 -8.59 -7.70
CA ALA A 18 3.10 -7.15 -7.94
C ALA A 18 4.52 -6.63 -8.20
N ILE A 19 5.56 -7.33 -7.76
CA ILE A 19 6.96 -6.94 -8.00
C ILE A 19 7.30 -7.04 -9.49
N GLY A 20 6.86 -8.10 -10.16
CA GLY A 20 7.01 -8.27 -11.60
C GLY A 20 6.33 -7.15 -12.40
N PHE A 21 5.21 -6.64 -11.88
CA PHE A 21 4.47 -5.52 -12.47
C PHE A 21 5.22 -4.16 -12.34
N PHE A 22 6.11 -4.00 -11.36
CA PHE A 22 6.79 -2.74 -11.04
C PHE A 22 8.32 -2.77 -11.26
N SER A 23 8.84 -3.60 -12.16
CA SER A 23 10.28 -3.94 -12.33
C SER A 23 11.30 -2.80 -12.61
N ARG A 24 10.98 -1.53 -12.33
CA ARG A 24 11.90 -0.37 -12.35
C ARG A 24 11.76 0.58 -11.16
N ARG A 25 11.04 0.21 -10.11
CA ARG A 25 10.74 1.09 -8.97
C ARG A 25 11.25 0.51 -7.65
N TYR A 26 11.48 1.40 -6.68
CA TYR A 26 11.74 0.99 -5.30
C TYR A 26 10.45 0.45 -4.68
N ILE A 27 10.53 -0.79 -4.17
CA ILE A 27 9.38 -1.53 -3.64
C ILE A 27 9.57 -1.74 -2.14
N PHE A 28 8.55 -1.38 -1.38
CA PHE A 28 8.43 -1.70 0.04
C PHE A 28 7.56 -2.95 0.21
N GLY A 29 8.18 -4.08 0.58
CA GLY A 29 7.46 -5.33 0.81
C GLY A 29 6.76 -5.32 2.16
N THR A 30 5.43 -5.51 2.17
CA THR A 30 4.64 -5.59 3.40
C THR A 30 4.47 -7.01 3.93
N GLN A 31 4.90 -8.04 3.18
CA GLN A 31 4.80 -9.45 3.59
C GLN A 31 5.88 -10.39 3.02
N ALA A 32 6.29 -10.25 1.75
CA ALA A 32 7.18 -11.24 1.11
C ALA A 32 8.65 -10.78 0.94
N LEU A 33 8.89 -9.47 0.84
CA LEU A 33 10.22 -8.84 0.85
C LEU A 33 10.34 -7.93 2.07
N ILE A 34 10.27 -8.53 3.25
CA ILE A 34 10.10 -7.79 4.50
C ILE A 34 11.44 -7.19 4.93
N HIS A 35 11.50 -5.87 5.06
CA HIS A 35 12.58 -5.20 5.81
C HIS A 35 12.57 -5.68 7.27
N ALA A 36 13.73 -5.93 7.88
CA ALA A 36 13.82 -6.49 9.24
C ALA A 36 12.97 -5.73 10.29
N ASP A 37 12.86 -4.41 10.17
CA ASP A 37 12.08 -3.56 11.07
C ASP A 37 10.56 -3.76 10.91
N VAL A 38 10.12 -4.13 9.71
CA VAL A 38 8.72 -4.44 9.39
C VAL A 38 8.38 -5.85 9.89
N ALA A 39 9.31 -6.80 9.76
CA ALA A 39 9.10 -8.20 10.16
C ALA A 39 8.71 -8.32 11.64
N ARG A 40 9.32 -7.51 12.49
CA ARG A 40 9.05 -7.49 13.93
C ARG A 40 7.67 -6.95 14.30
N ARG A 41 7.02 -6.25 13.37
CA ARG A 41 5.73 -5.56 13.59
C ARG A 41 4.58 -6.17 12.80
N LEU A 42 4.86 -7.14 11.93
CA LEU A 42 3.87 -7.79 11.06
C LEU A 42 2.59 -8.24 11.77
N PRO A 43 2.61 -8.86 12.96
CA PRO A 43 1.37 -9.27 13.62
C PRO A 43 0.43 -8.08 13.85
N THR A 44 0.96 -6.96 14.34
CA THR A 44 0.18 -5.73 14.57
C THR A 44 -0.25 -5.09 13.26
N LEU A 45 0.63 -5.04 12.24
CA LEU A 45 0.32 -4.41 10.95
C LEU A 45 -0.73 -5.17 10.14
N TRP A 46 -1.04 -6.43 10.48
CA TRP A 46 -2.13 -7.20 9.86
C TRP A 46 -3.49 -7.01 10.49
N GLU A 47 -3.53 -6.49 11.71
CA GLU A 47 -4.77 -6.34 12.48
C GLU A 47 -5.17 -4.88 12.64
N ASP A 48 -4.22 -3.95 12.49
CA ASP A 48 -4.42 -2.52 12.70
C ASP A 48 -4.03 -1.70 11.45
N ALA A 49 -5.05 -1.15 10.79
CA ALA A 49 -4.87 -0.35 9.58
C ALA A 49 -4.22 1.01 9.86
N GLU A 50 -4.37 1.57 11.06
CA GLU A 50 -3.75 2.83 11.47
C GLU A 50 -2.26 2.62 11.75
N ALA A 51 -1.91 1.53 12.44
CA ALA A 51 -0.52 1.13 12.64
C ALA A 51 0.17 0.85 11.29
N MET A 52 -0.52 0.18 10.37
CA MET A 52 -0.06 -0.02 9.00
C MET A 52 0.15 1.31 8.28
N LEU A 53 -0.84 2.22 8.30
CA LEU A 53 -0.73 3.53 7.67
C LEU A 53 0.45 4.34 8.23
N THR A 54 0.67 4.28 9.54
CA THR A 54 1.79 4.94 10.23
C THR A 54 3.13 4.45 9.70
N GLU A 55 3.30 3.13 9.55
CA GLU A 55 4.54 2.57 9.00
C GLU A 55 4.73 2.90 7.53
N LEU A 56 3.69 2.77 6.72
CA LEU A 56 3.76 3.14 5.31
C LEU A 56 4.18 4.62 5.15
N ARG A 57 3.65 5.52 5.98
CA ARG A 57 4.05 6.94 6.02
C ARG A 57 5.50 7.13 6.47
N ARG A 58 5.93 6.43 7.52
CA ARG A 58 7.33 6.46 8.00
C ARG A 58 8.30 6.10 6.88
N HIS A 59 7.91 5.18 6.00
CA HIS A 59 8.67 4.76 4.84
C HIS A 59 8.40 5.56 3.56
N LYS A 60 7.64 6.68 3.66
CA LYS A 60 7.29 7.57 2.54
C LYS A 60 6.58 6.85 1.40
N VAL A 61 5.84 5.78 1.71
CA VAL A 61 4.99 5.08 0.74
C VAL A 61 3.85 6.01 0.33
N ALA A 62 3.69 6.20 -0.98
CA ALA A 62 2.59 7.00 -1.53
C ALA A 62 1.44 6.13 -2.03
N TYR A 63 1.76 4.92 -2.48
CA TYR A 63 0.83 3.99 -3.09
C TYR A 63 0.99 2.59 -2.50
N LEU A 64 -0.13 1.94 -2.23
CA LEU A 64 -0.21 0.58 -1.73
C LEU A 64 -0.91 -0.29 -2.77
N VAL A 65 -0.30 -1.42 -3.13
CA VAL A 65 -0.88 -2.39 -4.07
C VAL A 65 -1.16 -3.71 -3.38
N VAL A 66 -2.43 -4.05 -3.27
CA VAL A 66 -2.90 -5.16 -2.44
C VAL A 66 -4.02 -5.94 -3.10
N ASN A 67 -4.24 -7.17 -2.64
CA ASN A 67 -5.37 -7.98 -3.04
C ASN A 67 -6.68 -7.31 -2.59
N ASP A 68 -7.72 -7.32 -3.42
CA ASP A 68 -9.01 -6.68 -3.11
C ASP A 68 -9.85 -7.43 -2.06
N ALA A 69 -9.40 -8.60 -1.61
CA ALA A 69 -9.90 -9.29 -0.44
C ALA A 69 -9.22 -8.85 0.87
N TRP A 70 -8.18 -8.00 0.82
CA TRP A 70 -7.51 -7.54 2.04
C TRP A 70 -8.34 -6.45 2.75
N ARG A 71 -9.27 -6.91 3.59
CA ARG A 71 -10.26 -6.07 4.30
C ARG A 71 -9.63 -4.91 5.07
N LEU A 72 -8.44 -5.09 5.64
CA LEU A 72 -7.73 -4.05 6.40
C LEU A 72 -7.52 -2.76 5.60
N VAL A 73 -7.39 -2.86 4.28
CA VAL A 73 -7.26 -1.70 3.38
C VAL A 73 -8.60 -1.37 2.72
N VAL A 74 -9.30 -2.40 2.23
CA VAL A 74 -10.50 -2.24 1.39
C VAL A 74 -11.67 -1.65 2.16
N GLU A 75 -11.80 -1.97 3.44
CA GLU A 75 -12.89 -1.51 4.31
C GLU A 75 -12.55 -0.19 5.04
N ARG A 76 -11.43 0.46 4.69
CA ARG A 76 -10.95 1.71 5.32
C ARG A 76 -10.79 2.86 4.30
N PRO A 77 -11.87 3.27 3.58
CA PRO A 77 -11.80 4.29 2.53
C PRO A 77 -11.38 5.68 3.03
N GLU A 78 -11.50 5.96 4.33
CA GLU A 78 -11.04 7.17 4.98
C GLU A 78 -9.50 7.24 5.14
N LEU A 79 -8.82 6.09 5.05
CA LEU A 79 -7.36 5.98 5.09
C LEU A 79 -6.76 5.72 3.71
N PHE A 80 -7.46 4.96 2.87
CA PHE A 80 -6.98 4.46 1.59
C PHE A 80 -7.98 4.72 0.47
N GLU A 81 -7.57 5.54 -0.49
CA GLU A 81 -8.38 5.82 -1.67
C GLU A 81 -8.07 4.83 -2.79
N ARG A 82 -9.05 4.03 -3.19
CA ARG A 82 -8.91 3.11 -4.33
C ARG A 82 -8.85 3.89 -5.64
N LEU A 83 -7.77 3.72 -6.40
CA LEU A 83 -7.56 4.38 -7.69
C LEU A 83 -7.88 3.45 -8.89
N HIS A 84 -7.41 2.20 -8.82
CA HIS A 84 -7.53 1.26 -9.93
C HIS A 84 -7.52 -0.18 -9.40
N GLY A 85 -8.05 -1.12 -10.17
CA GLY A 85 -7.90 -2.55 -9.89
C GLY A 85 -7.87 -3.37 -11.16
N ALA A 86 -6.99 -4.37 -11.18
CA ALA A 86 -6.78 -5.27 -12.31
C ALA A 86 -6.60 -6.72 -11.82
N PRO A 87 -6.92 -7.72 -12.65
CA PRO A 87 -6.54 -9.11 -12.38
C PRO A 87 -5.02 -9.23 -12.21
N GLY A 88 -4.59 -10.15 -11.35
CA GLY A 88 -3.18 -10.51 -11.22
C GLY A 88 -2.66 -11.09 -12.52
N TRP A 89 -1.57 -10.55 -13.06
CA TRP A 89 -0.94 -11.07 -14.27
C TRP A 89 -0.32 -12.44 -13.95
N ASN A 90 -0.71 -13.50 -14.68
CA ASN A 90 -0.34 -14.90 -14.41
C ASN A 90 -0.86 -15.50 -13.09
N LEU A 91 -1.93 -14.95 -12.50
CA LEU A 91 -2.64 -15.56 -11.38
C LEU A 91 -4.06 -15.95 -11.81
N ASP A 92 -4.73 -16.78 -11.01
CA ASP A 92 -6.15 -17.10 -11.16
C ASP A 92 -6.95 -15.80 -11.39
N ASP A 93 -7.90 -15.81 -12.33
CA ASP A 93 -8.70 -14.66 -12.74
C ASP A 93 -9.56 -14.09 -11.60
N LYS A 94 -9.72 -14.85 -10.52
CA LYS A 94 -10.34 -14.44 -9.26
C LYS A 94 -9.43 -13.59 -8.39
N VAL A 95 -8.11 -13.60 -8.63
CA VAL A 95 -7.16 -12.79 -7.88
C VAL A 95 -7.08 -11.40 -8.49
N ARG A 96 -7.60 -10.40 -7.78
CA ARG A 96 -7.55 -9.01 -8.21
C ARG A 96 -6.68 -8.18 -7.28
N PHE A 97 -5.85 -7.34 -7.88
CA PHE A 97 -5.05 -6.36 -7.17
C PHE A 97 -5.62 -4.97 -7.38
N CYS A 98 -5.61 -4.18 -6.31
CA CYS A 98 -6.02 -2.80 -6.32
C CYS A 98 -4.89 -1.90 -5.86
N VAL A 99 -4.85 -0.72 -6.46
CA VAL A 99 -3.92 0.35 -6.13
C VAL A 99 -4.67 1.35 -5.29
N PHE A 100 -4.13 1.63 -4.12
CA PHE A 100 -4.64 2.59 -3.18
C PHE A 100 -3.67 3.74 -3.02
N ARG A 101 -4.18 4.96 -3.00
CA ARG A 101 -3.46 6.15 -2.55
C ARG A 101 -3.68 6.31 -1.05
N LEU A 102 -2.61 6.56 -0.31
CA LEU A 102 -2.70 6.86 1.11
C LEU A 102 -3.18 8.30 1.29
N HIS A 103 -4.19 8.52 2.14
CA HIS A 103 -4.58 9.87 2.52
C HIS A 103 -3.45 10.54 3.31
N ARG A 104 -3.13 11.79 2.94
CA ARG A 104 -2.28 12.65 3.77
C ARG A 104 -3.09 13.07 5.00
N GLU A 105 -2.43 13.17 6.15
CA GLU A 105 -3.04 13.85 7.30
C GLU A 105 -3.48 15.24 6.85
N ARG A 106 -4.76 15.56 7.05
CA ARG A 106 -5.15 16.97 7.16
C ARG A 106 -4.37 17.48 8.36
N ARG A 107 -3.33 18.28 8.14
CA ARG A 107 -2.74 19.07 9.22
C ARG A 107 -3.89 19.83 9.86
N GLY A 108 -4.26 19.47 11.09
CA GLY A 108 -5.06 20.31 11.96
C GLY A 108 -4.24 21.56 12.27
N HIS A 109 -4.30 22.52 11.35
CA HIS A 109 -3.98 23.91 11.63
C HIS A 109 -5.30 24.62 11.95
N GLU A 110 -5.85 24.30 13.11
CA GLU A 110 -6.68 25.26 13.85
C GLU A 110 -5.72 25.82 14.92
N ALA A 111 -4.94 26.83 14.55
CA ALA A 111 -5.29 28.22 14.82
C ALA A 111 -5.48 28.46 16.33
N GLY A 112 -4.36 28.48 17.05
CA GLY A 112 -4.29 29.29 18.25
C GLY A 112 -4.44 30.76 17.85
N ARG A 113 -5.57 31.36 18.24
CA ARG A 113 -5.71 32.79 18.54
C ARG A 113 -6.74 32.94 19.64
#